data_AF-A0A2T4JG56-F1
#
_entry.id   AF-A0A2T4JG56-F1
#
_cell.length_a   1.000
_cell.length_b   1.000
_cell.length_c   1.000
_cell.angle_alpha   90.00
_cell.angle_beta   90.00
_cell.angle_gamma   90.00
#
_symmetry.space_group_name_H-M   'P 1'
#
loop_
_entity.id
_entity.type
_entity.pdbx_description
1 polymer ?
#
loop_
_entity_poly.entity_id
_entity_poly.type
_entity_poly.pdbx_seq_one_letter_code
_entity_poly.pdbx_strand_id
1 'polypeptide(L)'
;MPGYTEQVHDHFFNPRNAGPLADANAVGEAGSLAAGAALRLTLRVNPETRQIEAAGFQGFGGSAIAAASALTELVTGKSLDEARRLTGQDIAQALGGLPPERMQAPEIGRQALGAALAAFTGEPEPVAPALPAATPMPVSPRQTFVPIAPPQPARPVKLREVPLAPAEELAEITRILDDMRTVFRADGGDVELLEFEGSRVQVHLTGACTGCQLASLTLGGLQKRIADALGRPIRVIPVPKS
;
A
#
# COMPACT_ATOMS: atom_id res chain seq x y z
N MET A 1 8.54 14.52 7.16
CA MET A 1 7.35 14.06 7.89
C MET A 1 7.68 14.16 9.37
N PRO A 2 6.98 14.98 10.18
CA PRO A 2 7.32 15.10 11.59
C PRO A 2 7.10 13.76 12.31
N GLY A 3 8.07 13.36 13.14
CA GLY A 3 8.00 12.14 13.98
C GLY A 3 8.54 10.84 13.34
N TYR A 4 9.30 10.93 12.25
CA TYR A 4 10.09 9.80 11.72
C TYR A 4 11.57 10.13 11.74
N THR A 5 12.40 9.14 12.07
CA THR A 5 13.86 9.24 12.02
C THR A 5 14.34 9.23 10.57
N GLU A 6 15.58 9.68 10.38
CA GLU A 6 16.26 9.61 9.07
C GLU A 6 16.36 8.17 8.56
N GLN A 7 16.52 7.20 9.47
CA GLN A 7 16.55 5.78 9.15
C GLN A 7 15.21 5.27 8.60
N VAL A 8 14.07 5.65 9.20
CA VAL A 8 12.76 5.27 8.64
C VAL A 8 12.57 5.86 7.25
N HIS A 9 13.00 7.10 7.04
CA HIS A 9 12.96 7.73 5.72
C HIS A 9 13.80 6.95 4.71
N ASP A 10 15.03 6.60 5.07
CA ASP A 10 15.94 5.90 4.17
C ASP A 10 15.47 4.47 3.84
N HIS A 11 14.99 3.71 4.81
CA HIS A 11 14.40 2.38 4.56
C HIS A 11 13.08 2.46 3.77
N PHE A 12 12.37 3.57 3.84
CA PHE A 12 11.15 3.78 3.07
C PHE A 12 11.44 4.14 1.60
N PHE A 13 12.37 5.06 1.35
CA PHE A 13 12.70 5.50 -0.01
C PHE A 13 13.67 4.55 -0.72
N ASN A 14 14.58 3.91 0.03
CA ASN A 14 15.57 2.97 -0.46
C ASN A 14 15.44 1.63 0.28
N PRO A 15 14.33 0.88 0.13
CA PRO A 15 14.16 -0.37 0.83
C PRO A 15 15.19 -1.41 0.39
N ARG A 16 15.91 -2.00 1.35
CA ARG A 16 16.86 -3.10 1.12
C ARG A 16 16.12 -4.41 1.01
N ASN A 17 16.52 -5.27 0.09
CA ASN A 17 15.94 -6.60 -0.08
C ASN A 17 14.43 -6.58 -0.45
N ALA A 18 13.98 -5.51 -1.12
CA ALA A 18 12.62 -5.45 -1.65
C ALA A 18 12.47 -6.43 -2.83
N GLY A 19 11.46 -7.29 -2.74
CA GLY A 19 11.13 -8.29 -3.75
C GLY A 19 11.09 -9.72 -3.19
N PRO A 20 10.44 -10.64 -3.91
CA PRO A 20 10.45 -12.05 -3.55
C PRO A 20 11.83 -12.68 -3.83
N LEU A 21 12.28 -13.56 -2.94
CA LEU A 21 13.37 -14.48 -3.25
C LEU A 21 12.83 -15.69 -4.01
N ALA A 22 13.39 -16.00 -5.18
CA ALA A 22 12.96 -17.12 -6.02
C ALA A 22 13.31 -18.49 -5.42
N ASP A 23 14.38 -18.53 -4.64
CA ASP A 23 14.98 -19.69 -3.98
C ASP A 23 14.74 -19.70 -2.47
N ALA A 24 13.70 -18.98 -2.02
CA ALA A 24 13.26 -19.03 -0.64
C ALA A 24 12.70 -20.43 -0.28
N ASN A 25 13.10 -20.93 0.88
CA ASN A 25 12.60 -22.18 1.46
C ASN A 25 11.81 -21.95 2.76
N ALA A 26 11.62 -20.69 3.14
CA ALA A 26 10.88 -20.26 4.31
C ALA A 26 10.08 -19.01 3.95
N VAL A 27 8.76 -19.04 4.13
CA VAL A 27 7.88 -17.93 3.75
C VAL A 27 6.89 -17.67 4.87
N GLY A 28 6.70 -16.40 5.23
CA GLY A 28 5.77 -15.98 6.27
C GLY A 28 5.03 -14.71 5.88
N GLU A 29 3.77 -14.62 6.28
CA GLU A 29 2.89 -13.50 5.93
C GLU A 29 2.24 -12.96 7.20
N ALA A 30 2.10 -11.65 7.32
CA ALA A 30 1.42 -11.01 8.44
C ALA A 30 0.75 -9.70 8.04
N GLY A 31 -0.25 -9.29 8.81
CA GLY A 31 -1.04 -8.10 8.56
C GLY A 31 -2.18 -8.32 7.57
N SER A 32 -2.81 -7.24 7.13
CA SER A 32 -3.96 -7.27 6.22
C SER A 32 -4.05 -5.98 5.42
N LEU A 33 -4.38 -6.11 4.14
CA LEU A 33 -4.66 -4.97 3.27
C LEU A 33 -5.83 -4.12 3.80
N ALA A 34 -6.79 -4.72 4.50
CA ALA A 34 -7.91 -4.01 5.12
C ALA A 34 -7.47 -3.09 6.27
N ALA A 35 -6.42 -3.48 7.00
CA ALA A 35 -5.82 -2.67 8.06
C ALA A 35 -4.81 -1.63 7.51
N GLY A 36 -4.58 -1.61 6.19
CA GLY A 36 -3.65 -0.69 5.53
C GLY A 36 -2.16 -1.08 5.66
N ALA A 37 -1.85 -2.24 6.25
CA ALA A 37 -0.49 -2.73 6.41
C ALA A 37 -0.44 -4.26 6.29
N ALA A 38 0.34 -4.77 5.34
CA ALA A 38 0.57 -6.19 5.13
C ALA A 38 2.03 -6.44 4.75
N LEU A 39 2.56 -7.60 5.13
CA LEU A 39 3.94 -7.97 4.84
C LEU A 39 4.03 -9.45 4.52
N ARG A 40 4.76 -9.77 3.45
CA ARG A 40 5.22 -11.09 3.10
C ARG A 40 6.74 -11.13 3.17
N LEU A 41 7.28 -12.03 3.96
CA LEU A 41 8.71 -12.24 4.15
C LEU A 41 9.10 -13.57 3.52
N THR A 42 10.16 -13.57 2.72
CA THR A 42 10.73 -14.75 2.08
C THR A 42 12.18 -14.88 2.52
N LEU A 43 12.56 -16.02 3.08
CA LEU A 43 13.91 -16.28 3.59
C LEU A 43 14.50 -17.52 2.90
N ARG A 44 15.81 -17.47 2.68
CA ARG A 44 16.63 -18.63 2.31
C ARG A 44 17.45 -19.04 3.51
N VAL A 45 17.08 -20.18 4.08
CA VAL A 45 17.72 -20.75 5.27
C VAL A 45 18.54 -21.96 4.87
N ASN A 46 19.78 -22.04 5.30
CA ASN A 46 20.59 -23.22 5.10
C ASN A 46 20.08 -24.37 6.02
N PRO A 47 19.67 -25.53 5.48
CA PRO A 47 19.11 -26.61 6.29
C PRO A 47 20.12 -27.30 7.20
N GLU A 48 21.42 -27.23 6.87
CA GLU A 48 22.47 -27.85 7.67
C GLU A 48 22.92 -26.93 8.80
N THR A 49 23.16 -25.66 8.49
CA THR A 49 23.69 -24.69 9.48
C THR A 49 22.60 -23.92 10.22
N ARG A 50 21.35 -23.99 9.76
CA ARG A 50 20.20 -23.22 10.27
C ARG A 50 20.46 -21.70 10.28
N GLN A 51 21.22 -21.21 9.30
CA GLN A 51 21.51 -19.79 9.12
C GLN A 51 20.67 -19.20 8.00
N ILE A 52 20.21 -17.97 8.18
CA ILE A 52 19.50 -17.20 7.17
C ILE A 52 20.55 -16.60 6.23
N GLU A 53 20.69 -17.15 5.03
CA GLU A 53 21.68 -16.71 4.05
C GLU A 53 21.21 -15.46 3.28
N ALA A 54 19.90 -15.37 3.04
CA ALA A 54 19.30 -14.25 2.35
C ALA A 54 17.85 -14.05 2.80
N ALA A 55 17.44 -12.79 2.80
CA ALA A 55 16.07 -12.39 3.09
C ALA A 55 15.57 -11.49 1.95
N GLY A 56 14.27 -11.58 1.68
CA GLY A 56 13.54 -10.74 0.75
C GLY A 56 12.16 -10.44 1.31
N PHE A 57 11.56 -9.32 0.94
CA PHE A 57 10.24 -8.95 1.45
C PHE A 57 9.36 -8.30 0.39
N GLN A 58 8.04 -8.45 0.56
CA GLN A 58 7.02 -7.74 -0.20
C GLN A 58 6.04 -7.13 0.82
N GLY A 59 6.08 -5.82 0.98
CA GLY A 59 5.27 -5.09 1.97
C GLY A 59 4.30 -4.11 1.32
N PHE A 60 3.14 -3.95 1.94
CA PHE A 60 2.16 -2.92 1.65
C PHE A 60 1.94 -2.05 2.90
N GLY A 61 1.89 -0.74 2.71
CA GLY A 61 1.79 0.24 3.80
C GLY A 61 3.15 0.84 4.14
N GLY A 62 3.23 2.18 4.21
CA GLY A 62 4.52 2.87 4.22
C GLY A 62 5.41 2.58 5.43
N SER A 63 4.83 2.52 6.63
CA SER A 63 5.56 2.12 7.84
C SER A 63 5.95 0.65 7.85
N ALA A 64 5.16 -0.22 7.23
CA ALA A 64 5.44 -1.66 7.13
C ALA A 64 6.63 -1.94 6.20
N ILE A 65 6.78 -1.20 5.11
CA ILE A 65 7.92 -1.31 4.18
C ILE A 65 9.24 -0.97 4.90
N ALA A 66 9.26 0.11 5.67
CA ALA A 66 10.46 0.50 6.42
C ALA A 66 10.83 -0.56 7.48
N ALA A 67 9.84 -1.03 8.26
CA ALA A 67 10.05 -2.09 9.25
C ALA A 67 10.54 -3.39 8.63
N ALA A 68 9.97 -3.77 7.48
CA ALA A 68 10.38 -4.97 6.76
C ALA A 68 11.80 -4.87 6.20
N SER A 69 12.17 -3.71 5.63
CA SER A 69 13.53 -3.49 5.13
C SER A 69 14.57 -3.56 6.25
N ALA A 70 14.31 -2.94 7.41
CA ALA A 70 15.21 -3.05 8.55
C ALA A 70 15.27 -4.48 9.08
N LEU A 71 14.13 -5.17 9.14
CA LEU A 71 14.05 -6.56 9.56
C LEU A 71 14.90 -7.48 8.67
N THR A 72 14.83 -7.34 7.34
CA THR A 72 15.59 -8.19 6.40
C THR A 72 17.09 -8.04 6.59
N GLU A 73 17.58 -6.83 6.86
CA GLU A 73 19.00 -6.62 7.18
C GLU A 73 19.38 -7.21 8.54
N LEU A 74 18.51 -7.07 9.55
CA LEU A 74 18.76 -7.62 10.89
C LEU A 74 18.80 -9.14 10.93
N VAL A 75 18.05 -9.84 10.08
CA VAL A 75 17.96 -11.32 10.10
C VAL A 75 18.96 -11.99 9.18
N THR A 76 19.45 -11.29 8.15
CA THR A 76 20.43 -11.86 7.22
C THR A 76 21.74 -12.13 7.96
N GLY A 77 22.25 -13.37 7.84
CA GLY A 77 23.45 -13.84 8.54
C GLY A 77 23.23 -14.35 9.97
N LYS A 78 22.01 -14.25 10.52
CA LYS A 78 21.69 -14.80 11.84
C LYS A 78 21.23 -16.25 11.77
N SER A 79 21.39 -16.97 12.88
CA SER A 79 20.77 -18.28 13.06
C SER A 79 19.26 -18.17 13.27
N LEU A 80 18.51 -19.25 12.99
CA LEU A 80 17.07 -19.34 13.26
C LEU A 80 16.74 -18.99 14.72
N ASP A 81 17.55 -19.44 15.68
CA ASP A 81 17.36 -19.17 17.12
C ASP A 81 17.56 -17.70 17.49
N GLU A 82 18.53 -17.03 16.88
CA GLU A 82 18.73 -15.58 17.06
C GLU A 82 17.62 -14.78 16.42
N ALA A 83 17.20 -15.17 15.21
CA ALA A 83 16.08 -14.54 14.53
C ALA A 83 14.78 -14.68 15.34
N ARG A 84 14.55 -15.84 15.97
CA ARG A 84 13.37 -16.10 16.82
C ARG A 84 13.34 -15.26 18.09
N ARG A 85 14.49 -14.76 18.56
CA ARG A 85 14.59 -13.88 19.74
C ARG A 85 14.32 -12.41 19.43
N LEU A 86 14.27 -12.02 18.15
CA LEU A 86 13.99 -10.64 17.77
C LEU A 86 12.57 -10.23 18.15
N THR A 87 12.46 -9.04 18.74
CA THR A 87 11.20 -8.43 19.15
C THR A 87 10.83 -7.27 18.24
N GLY A 88 9.57 -6.83 18.29
CA GLY A 88 9.14 -5.61 17.61
C GLY A 88 9.89 -4.37 18.07
N GLN A 89 10.39 -4.37 19.32
CA GLN A 89 11.23 -3.28 19.83
C GLN A 89 12.61 -3.26 19.18
N ASP A 90 13.24 -4.41 18.95
CA ASP A 90 14.56 -4.47 18.29
C ASP A 90 14.48 -3.93 16.86
N ILE A 91 13.39 -4.25 16.15
CA ILE A 91 13.12 -3.73 14.79
C ILE A 91 12.89 -2.22 14.84
N ALA A 92 12.11 -1.74 15.82
CA ALA A 92 11.88 -0.30 16.00
C ALA A 92 13.19 0.44 16.36
N GLN A 93 14.07 -0.17 17.15
CA GLN A 93 15.37 0.39 17.49
C GLN A 93 16.32 0.46 16.29
N ALA A 94 16.31 -0.55 15.41
CA ALA A 94 17.07 -0.50 14.17
C ALA A 94 16.62 0.63 13.23
N LEU A 95 15.35 1.03 13.34
CA LEU A 95 14.80 2.21 12.69
C LEU A 95 15.06 3.52 13.45
N GLY A 96 15.84 3.51 14.53
CA GLY A 96 16.16 4.71 15.31
C GLY A 96 15.05 5.13 16.27
N GLY A 97 14.09 4.23 16.51
CA GLY A 97 12.91 4.47 17.31
C GLY A 97 11.68 4.82 16.48
N LEU A 98 10.52 4.41 16.97
CA LEU A 98 9.22 4.75 16.40
C LEU A 98 8.32 5.32 17.50
N PRO A 99 7.47 6.30 17.19
CA PRO A 99 6.46 6.75 18.15
C PRO A 99 5.50 5.59 18.48
N PRO A 100 4.93 5.56 19.70
CA PRO A 100 4.14 4.43 20.20
C PRO A 100 2.94 4.10 19.31
N GLU A 101 2.34 5.11 18.69
CA GLU A 101 1.20 5.00 17.77
C GLU A 101 1.52 4.19 16.49
N ARG A 102 2.82 3.99 16.19
CA ARG A 102 3.31 3.33 14.96
C ARG A 102 4.03 2.01 15.23
N MET A 103 3.98 1.52 16.47
CA MET A 103 4.59 0.24 16.87
C MET A 103 3.94 -1.00 16.23
N GLN A 104 2.79 -0.84 15.58
CA GLN A 104 2.12 -1.94 14.87
C GLN A 104 2.95 -2.49 13.69
N ALA A 105 3.69 -1.64 12.97
CA ALA A 105 4.47 -2.07 11.80
C ALA A 105 5.64 -3.02 12.15
N PRO A 106 6.49 -2.69 13.15
CA PRO A 106 7.50 -3.63 13.66
C PRO A 106 6.92 -4.97 14.13
N GLU A 107 5.73 -4.93 14.76
CA GLU A 107 5.08 -6.14 15.25
C GLU A 107 4.55 -7.03 14.12
N ILE A 108 4.01 -6.45 13.05
CA ILE A 108 3.67 -7.17 11.81
C ILE A 108 4.94 -7.82 11.22
N GLY A 109 6.05 -7.09 11.20
CA GLY A 109 7.37 -7.62 10.80
C GLY A 109 7.78 -8.86 11.58
N ARG A 110 7.73 -8.76 12.91
CA ARG A 110 8.07 -9.86 13.82
C ARG A 110 7.16 -11.08 13.62
N GLN A 111 5.87 -10.85 13.39
CA GLN A 111 4.90 -11.93 13.13
C GLN A 111 5.22 -12.65 11.81
N ALA A 112 5.50 -11.91 10.73
CA ALA A 112 5.88 -12.50 9.45
C ALA A 112 7.18 -13.31 9.57
N LEU A 113 8.16 -12.83 10.36
CA LEU A 113 9.36 -13.59 10.66
C LEU A 113 9.03 -14.90 11.39
N GLY A 114 8.22 -14.84 12.45
CA GLY A 114 7.82 -16.04 13.19
C GLY A 114 7.13 -17.08 12.31
N ALA A 115 6.22 -16.64 11.43
CA ALA A 115 5.55 -17.48 10.45
C ALA A 115 6.55 -18.13 9.48
N ALA A 116 7.52 -17.35 8.96
CA ALA A 116 8.53 -17.86 8.04
C ALA A 116 9.43 -18.93 8.69
N LEU A 117 9.86 -18.70 9.94
CA LEU A 117 10.69 -19.65 10.68
C LEU A 117 9.91 -20.94 10.98
N ALA A 118 8.63 -20.84 11.36
CA ALA A 118 7.77 -21.99 11.63
C ALA A 118 7.53 -22.83 10.36
N ALA A 119 7.28 -22.16 9.22
CA ALA A 119 7.14 -22.81 7.92
C ALA A 119 8.39 -23.63 7.54
N PHE A 120 9.58 -23.17 7.92
CA PHE A 120 10.83 -23.88 7.69
C PHE A 120 11.03 -25.09 8.61
N THR A 121 10.72 -24.94 9.91
CA THR A 121 10.89 -26.02 10.89
C THR A 121 9.80 -27.09 10.82
N GLY A 122 8.73 -26.84 10.05
CA GLY A 122 7.56 -27.72 9.98
C GLY A 122 6.71 -27.67 11.25
N GLU A 123 6.94 -26.68 12.12
CA GLU A 123 6.06 -26.42 13.25
C GLU A 123 4.78 -25.76 12.70
N PRO A 124 3.57 -26.15 13.18
CA PRO A 124 2.38 -25.38 12.88
C PRO A 124 2.63 -23.94 13.30
N GLU A 125 2.25 -22.97 12.45
CA GLU A 125 2.39 -21.55 12.79
C GLU A 125 2.02 -21.34 14.25
N PRO A 126 2.82 -20.59 15.04
CA PRO A 126 2.28 -20.01 16.24
C PRO A 126 1.22 -19.01 15.76
N VAL A 127 -0.01 -19.51 15.54
CA VAL A 127 -1.21 -18.72 15.62
C VAL A 127 -1.04 -18.03 16.95
N ALA A 128 -0.77 -16.72 16.91
CA ALA A 128 -0.60 -15.95 18.12
C ALA A 128 -1.75 -16.35 19.05
N PRO A 129 -1.48 -16.76 20.31
CA PRO A 129 -2.58 -16.83 21.25
C PRO A 129 -3.23 -15.46 21.18
N ALA A 130 -4.55 -15.43 20.98
CA ALA A 130 -5.33 -14.25 21.30
C ALA A 130 -4.78 -13.76 22.64
N LEU A 131 -4.21 -12.55 22.66
CA LEU A 131 -3.62 -11.94 23.83
C LEU A 131 -4.48 -12.32 25.05
N PRO A 132 -3.92 -12.77 26.19
CA PRO A 132 -4.74 -12.98 27.38
C PRO A 132 -5.50 -11.68 27.59
N ALA A 133 -6.82 -11.79 27.67
CA ALA A 133 -7.72 -10.66 27.81
C ALA A 133 -7.11 -9.68 28.82
N ALA A 134 -6.69 -8.51 28.32
CA ALA A 134 -6.34 -7.42 29.19
C ALA A 134 -7.52 -7.25 30.15
N THR A 135 -7.24 -7.30 31.45
CA THR A 135 -8.22 -7.08 32.51
C THR A 135 -9.09 -5.90 32.10
N PRO A 136 -10.43 -6.06 32.01
CA PRO A 136 -11.26 -5.01 31.47
C PRO A 136 -11.10 -3.76 32.34
N MET A 137 -10.54 -2.69 31.76
CA MET A 137 -10.80 -1.35 32.26
C MET A 137 -12.32 -1.13 32.20
N PRO A 138 -12.92 -0.38 33.13
CA PRO A 138 -14.35 -0.14 33.12
C PRO A 138 -14.76 0.57 31.82
N VAL A 139 -15.33 -0.21 30.90
CA VAL A 139 -15.94 0.25 29.66
C VAL A 139 -17.21 1.01 30.02
N SER A 140 -17.25 2.31 29.70
CA SER A 140 -18.47 3.11 29.74
C SER A 140 -19.55 2.49 28.84
N PRO A 141 -20.83 2.58 29.20
CA PRO A 141 -21.87 1.73 28.63
C PRO A 141 -22.15 2.01 27.14
N ARG A 142 -21.91 0.95 26.36
CA ARG A 142 -22.57 0.50 25.12
C ARG A 142 -23.41 1.52 24.35
N GLN A 143 -22.92 1.93 23.18
CA GLN A 143 -23.78 2.14 22.02
C GLN A 143 -23.93 0.82 21.27
N THR A 144 -25.16 0.48 20.95
CA THR A 144 -25.59 -0.75 20.28
C THR A 144 -24.98 -0.86 18.88
N PHE A 145 -24.13 -1.85 18.66
CA PHE A 145 -23.61 -2.19 17.35
C PHE A 145 -24.64 -3.02 16.58
N VAL A 146 -25.03 -2.57 15.39
CA VAL A 146 -25.83 -3.35 14.45
C VAL A 146 -24.90 -4.33 13.74
N PRO A 147 -25.19 -5.63 13.67
CA PRO A 147 -24.33 -6.58 12.97
C PRO A 147 -24.36 -6.32 11.46
N ILE A 148 -23.20 -5.95 10.90
CA ILE A 148 -22.99 -5.89 9.46
C ILE A 148 -22.91 -7.34 8.96
N ALA A 149 -23.73 -7.68 7.96
CA ALA A 149 -23.75 -8.99 7.34
C ALA A 149 -22.35 -9.39 6.82
N PRO A 150 -21.99 -10.70 6.87
CA PRO A 150 -20.67 -11.16 6.46
C PRO A 150 -20.37 -10.77 5.00
N PRO A 151 -19.16 -10.25 4.69
CA PRO A 151 -18.79 -9.97 3.32
C PRO A 151 -18.76 -11.28 2.53
N GLN A 152 -19.52 -11.32 1.44
CA GLN A 152 -19.51 -12.46 0.53
C GLN A 152 -18.11 -12.67 -0.06
N PRO A 153 -17.72 -13.92 -0.36
CA PRO A 153 -16.38 -14.26 -0.83
C PRO A 153 -16.02 -13.48 -2.09
N ALA A 154 -14.81 -12.89 -2.07
CA ALA A 154 -14.26 -12.11 -3.17
C ALA A 154 -14.29 -12.92 -4.47
N ARG A 155 -14.98 -12.38 -5.48
CA ARG A 155 -14.87 -12.87 -6.85
C ARG A 155 -13.42 -12.71 -7.30
N PRO A 156 -12.85 -13.68 -8.05
CA PRO A 156 -11.48 -13.59 -8.52
C PRO A 156 -11.33 -12.37 -9.42
N VAL A 157 -10.46 -11.43 -9.01
CA VAL A 157 -10.04 -10.32 -9.85
C VAL A 157 -9.20 -10.91 -10.98
N LYS A 158 -9.81 -11.08 -12.15
CA LYS A 158 -9.08 -11.41 -13.38
C LYS A 158 -8.16 -10.23 -13.70
N LEU A 159 -6.85 -10.46 -13.60
CA LEU A 159 -5.85 -9.63 -14.26
C LEU A 159 -6.19 -9.62 -15.76
N ARG A 160 -6.61 -8.46 -16.28
CA ARG A 160 -6.66 -8.20 -17.72
C ARG A 160 -5.43 -7.37 -18.07
N GLU A 161 -4.44 -8.03 -18.66
CA GLU A 161 -3.48 -7.37 -19.54
C GLU A 161 -4.17 -7.04 -20.85
N VAL A 162 -4.31 -5.75 -21.18
CA VAL A 162 -4.24 -5.25 -22.56
C VAL A 162 -3.73 -3.80 -22.48
N PRO A 163 -2.54 -3.48 -23.03
CA PRO A 163 -2.20 -2.10 -23.35
C PRO A 163 -3.10 -1.68 -24.52
N LEU A 164 -4.07 -0.80 -24.27
CA LEU A 164 -4.86 -0.21 -25.35
C LEU A 164 -3.92 0.58 -26.26
N ALA A 165 -4.15 0.48 -27.58
CA ALA A 165 -3.36 1.23 -28.54
C ALA A 165 -3.58 2.75 -28.33
N PRO A 166 -2.60 3.62 -28.60
CA PRO A 166 -2.70 5.07 -28.37
C PRO A 166 -3.93 5.74 -29.02
N ALA A 167 -4.42 5.15 -30.12
CA ALA A 167 -5.60 5.61 -30.85
C ALA A 167 -6.94 5.24 -30.16
N GLU A 168 -7.00 4.10 -29.45
CA GLU A 168 -8.20 3.69 -28.69
C GLU A 168 -8.34 4.51 -27.40
N GLU A 169 -7.21 4.85 -26.76
CA GLU A 169 -7.18 5.69 -25.57
C GLU A 169 -7.75 7.09 -25.84
N LEU A 170 -7.43 7.69 -27.00
CA LEU A 170 -7.97 8.99 -27.40
C LEU A 170 -9.50 8.94 -27.63
N ALA A 171 -10.01 7.85 -28.20
CA ALA A 171 -11.44 7.67 -28.44
C ALA A 171 -12.22 7.55 -27.12
N GLU A 172 -11.67 6.81 -26.15
CA GLU A 172 -12.29 6.64 -24.83
C GLU A 172 -12.26 7.96 -24.04
N ILE A 173 -11.14 8.69 -24.06
CA ILE A 173 -11.03 10.02 -23.44
C ILE A 173 -12.05 10.99 -24.05
N THR A 174 -12.20 11.00 -25.37
CA THR A 174 -13.16 11.87 -26.07
C THR A 174 -14.59 11.53 -25.68
N ARG A 175 -14.92 10.25 -25.55
CA ARG A 175 -16.25 9.79 -25.10
C ARG A 175 -16.54 10.21 -23.67
N ILE A 176 -15.57 10.08 -22.77
CA ILE A 176 -15.71 10.49 -21.36
C ILE A 176 -15.88 12.01 -21.24
N LEU A 177 -15.11 12.77 -22.03
CA LEU A 177 -15.26 14.21 -22.09
C LEU A 177 -16.63 14.62 -22.60
N ASP A 178 -17.17 13.94 -23.62
CA ASP A 178 -18.49 14.26 -24.17
C ASP A 178 -19.63 13.98 -23.17
N ASP A 179 -19.55 12.86 -22.43
CA ASP A 179 -20.46 12.58 -21.32
C ASP A 179 -20.38 13.67 -20.23
N MET A 180 -19.16 14.14 -19.95
CA MET A 180 -18.93 15.18 -18.96
C MET A 180 -19.32 16.59 -19.42
N ARG A 181 -19.41 16.88 -20.73
CA ARG A 181 -19.86 18.19 -21.23
C ARG A 181 -21.23 18.57 -20.69
N THR A 182 -22.13 17.60 -20.50
CA THR A 182 -23.45 17.86 -19.91
C THR A 182 -23.33 18.36 -18.47
N VAL A 183 -22.39 17.81 -17.70
CA VAL A 183 -22.10 18.21 -16.31
C VAL A 183 -21.43 19.58 -16.28
N PHE A 184 -20.40 19.80 -17.10
CA PHE A 184 -19.72 21.09 -17.18
C PHE A 184 -20.63 22.22 -17.64
N ARG A 185 -21.52 21.96 -18.62
CA ARG A 185 -22.52 22.93 -19.08
C ARG A 185 -23.58 23.22 -18.02
N ALA A 186 -23.96 22.22 -17.21
CA ALA A 186 -24.84 22.43 -16.07
C ALA A 186 -24.20 23.33 -15.00
N ASP A 187 -22.87 23.24 -14.85
CA ASP A 187 -22.06 24.08 -13.95
C ASP A 187 -21.64 25.44 -14.55
N GLY A 188 -22.13 25.79 -15.76
CA GLY A 188 -21.85 27.08 -16.39
C GLY A 188 -20.44 27.23 -16.97
N GLY A 189 -19.81 26.12 -17.34
CA GLY A 189 -18.53 26.06 -18.05
C GLY A 189 -18.55 25.11 -19.26
N ASP A 190 -17.49 25.12 -20.05
CA ASP A 190 -17.27 24.14 -21.12
C ASP A 190 -15.79 23.68 -21.09
N VAL A 191 -15.53 22.46 -21.56
CA VAL A 191 -14.21 21.84 -21.54
C VAL A 191 -13.88 21.31 -22.94
N GLU A 192 -12.79 21.83 -23.50
CA GLU A 192 -12.25 21.41 -24.79
C GLU A 192 -10.91 20.67 -24.57
N LEU A 193 -10.77 19.49 -25.15
CA LEU A 193 -9.49 18.78 -25.16
C LEU A 193 -8.58 19.39 -26.21
N LEU A 194 -7.37 19.78 -25.80
CA LEU A 194 -6.35 20.25 -26.72
C LEU A 194 -5.48 19.09 -27.18
N GLU A 195 -4.82 18.43 -26.22
CA GLU A 195 -3.85 17.37 -26.50
C GLU A 195 -3.84 16.32 -25.39
N PHE A 196 -3.56 15.09 -25.79
CA PHE A 196 -3.33 13.97 -24.89
C PHE A 196 -1.98 13.32 -25.22
N GLU A 197 -1.11 13.25 -24.22
CA GLU A 197 0.21 12.65 -24.36
C GLU A 197 0.49 11.73 -23.18
N GLY A 198 0.21 10.43 -23.37
CA GLY A 198 0.47 9.35 -22.41
C GLY A 198 -0.25 9.51 -21.07
N SER A 199 0.33 10.26 -20.15
CA SER A 199 -0.19 10.51 -18.79
C SER A 199 -0.65 11.95 -18.56
N ARG A 200 -0.51 12.82 -19.57
CA ARG A 200 -0.86 14.24 -19.50
C ARG A 200 -2.02 14.55 -20.43
N VAL A 201 -3.07 15.13 -19.86
CA VAL A 201 -4.26 15.58 -20.59
C VAL A 201 -4.30 17.10 -20.48
N GLN A 202 -4.15 17.79 -21.61
CA GLN A 202 -4.27 19.24 -21.68
C GLN A 202 -5.69 19.61 -22.08
N VAL A 203 -6.36 20.35 -21.21
CA VAL A 203 -7.74 20.82 -21.47
C VAL A 203 -7.79 22.33 -21.40
N HIS A 204 -8.60 22.90 -22.27
CA HIS A 204 -9.04 24.27 -22.16
C HIS A 204 -10.37 24.30 -21.40
N LEU A 205 -10.43 25.13 -20.36
CA LEU A 205 -11.65 25.35 -19.58
C LEU A 205 -12.16 26.74 -19.93
N THR A 206 -13.43 26.82 -20.32
CA THR A 206 -14.13 28.08 -20.59
C THR A 206 -15.26 28.26 -19.57
N GLY A 207 -15.55 29.51 -19.17
CA GLY A 207 -16.71 29.85 -18.33
C GLY A 207 -16.39 30.09 -16.84
N ALA A 208 -17.38 29.88 -15.97
CA ALA A 208 -17.36 30.25 -14.54
C ALA A 208 -16.28 29.54 -13.71
N CYS A 209 -15.70 28.46 -14.25
CA CYS A 209 -14.63 27.69 -13.61
C CYS A 209 -13.23 28.31 -13.80
N THR A 210 -13.09 29.40 -14.54
CA THR A 210 -11.81 30.10 -14.71
C THR A 210 -11.52 30.96 -13.47
N GLY A 211 -10.99 30.35 -12.41
CA GLY A 211 -10.53 31.06 -11.20
C GLY A 211 -11.48 31.09 -10.00
N CYS A 212 -12.59 30.36 -10.03
CA CYS A 212 -13.44 30.17 -8.85
C CYS A 212 -12.80 29.17 -7.87
N GLN A 213 -12.79 29.44 -6.56
CA GLN A 213 -12.23 28.54 -5.53
C GLN A 213 -12.85 27.12 -5.55
N LEU A 214 -14.05 26.98 -6.12
CA LEU A 214 -14.75 25.70 -6.31
C LEU A 214 -14.37 24.95 -7.59
N ALA A 215 -13.68 25.59 -8.55
CA ALA A 215 -13.29 24.97 -9.82
C ALA A 215 -12.31 23.78 -9.63
N SER A 216 -11.53 23.80 -8.55
CA SER A 216 -10.63 22.71 -8.17
C SER A 216 -11.35 21.40 -7.89
N LEU A 217 -12.60 21.46 -7.41
CA LEU A 217 -13.42 20.26 -7.15
C LEU A 217 -13.92 19.62 -8.44
N THR A 218 -14.36 20.44 -9.40
CA THR A 218 -14.82 19.96 -10.71
C THR A 218 -13.67 19.38 -11.52
N LEU A 219 -12.48 20.00 -11.46
CA LEU A 219 -11.26 19.47 -12.09
C LEU A 219 -10.78 18.17 -11.46
N GLY A 220 -10.85 18.06 -10.13
CA GLY A 220 -10.56 16.81 -9.43
C GLY A 220 -11.52 15.69 -9.82
N GLY A 221 -12.81 16.01 -10.02
CA GLY A 221 -13.81 15.07 -10.51
C GLY A 221 -13.51 14.55 -11.92
N LEU A 222 -13.12 15.44 -12.84
CA LEU A 222 -12.70 15.09 -14.19
C LEU A 222 -11.42 14.23 -14.19
N GLN A 223 -10.41 14.64 -13.43
CA GLN A 223 -9.16 13.89 -13.30
C GLN A 223 -9.41 12.47 -12.76
N LYS A 224 -10.26 12.34 -11.74
CA LYS A 224 -10.61 11.05 -11.16
C LYS A 224 -11.33 10.16 -12.17
N ARG A 225 -12.32 10.69 -12.90
CA ARG A 225 -13.12 9.92 -13.85
C ARG A 225 -12.28 9.42 -15.04
N ILE A 226 -11.36 10.25 -15.54
CA ILE A 226 -10.41 9.86 -16.59
C ILE A 226 -9.40 8.81 -16.07
N ALA A 227 -8.89 8.98 -14.84
CA ALA A 227 -7.97 8.03 -14.24
C ALA A 227 -8.62 6.65 -13.96
N ASP A 228 -9.86 6.64 -13.50
CA ASP A 228 -10.63 5.42 -13.25
C ASP A 228 -10.92 4.65 -14.56
N ALA A 229 -11.23 5.38 -15.65
CA ALA A 229 -11.52 4.75 -16.93
C ALA A 229 -10.29 4.18 -17.63
N LEU A 230 -9.15 4.87 -17.54
CA LEU A 230 -7.89 4.42 -18.14
C LEU A 230 -7.08 3.49 -17.22
N GLY A 231 -7.54 3.25 -15.99
CA GLY A 231 -6.89 2.36 -15.02
C GLY A 231 -5.47 2.80 -14.63
N ARG A 232 -5.10 4.05 -14.88
CA ARG A 232 -3.78 4.62 -14.62
C ARG A 232 -3.88 6.08 -14.15
N PRO A 233 -2.95 6.55 -13.30
CA PRO A 233 -2.99 7.91 -12.80
C PRO A 233 -2.70 8.91 -13.93
N ILE A 234 -3.64 9.83 -14.16
CA ILE A 234 -3.54 10.86 -15.20
C ILE A 234 -3.55 12.24 -14.57
N ARG A 235 -2.78 13.15 -15.16
CA ARG A 235 -2.70 14.55 -14.73
C ARG A 235 -3.38 15.43 -15.76
N VAL A 236 -4.45 16.08 -15.34
CA VAL A 236 -5.16 17.10 -16.13
C VAL A 236 -4.50 18.45 -15.88
N ILE A 237 -4.08 19.12 -16.95
CA ILE A 237 -3.45 20.44 -16.89
C ILE A 237 -4.36 21.42 -17.64
N PRO A 238 -4.90 22.44 -16.95
CA PRO A 238 -5.65 23.49 -17.62
C PRO A 238 -4.68 24.44 -18.35
N VAL A 239 -4.91 24.67 -19.64
CA VAL A 239 -4.14 25.62 -20.45
C VAL A 239 -5.03 26.82 -20.81
N PRO A 240 -4.64 28.06 -20.47
CA PRO A 240 -5.39 29.25 -20.86
C PRO A 240 -5.29 29.47 -22.38
N LYS A 241 -6.41 29.78 -23.03
CA LYS A 241 -6.46 30.15 -24.45
C LYS A 241 -5.95 31.59 -24.55
N SER A 242 -4.81 31.78 -25.22
CA SER A 242 -4.31 33.11 -25.60
C SER A 242 -5.10 33.68 -26.76
#